data_AF-A0A6N9LB75-F1
#
_entry.id   AF-A0A6N9LB75-F1
#
_cell.length_a   1.000
_cell.length_b   1.000
_cell.length_c   1.000
_cell.angle_alpha   90.00
_cell.angle_beta   90.00
_cell.angle_gamma   90.00
#
_symmetry.space_group_name_H-M   'P 1'
#
loop_
_entity.id
_entity.type
_entity.pdbx_description
1 polymer ?
#
loop_
_entity_poly.entity_id
_entity_poly.type
_entity_poly.pdbx_seq_one_letter_code
_entity_poly.pdbx_strand_id
1 'polypeptide(L)'
;MGAGTSAEEFFLKSINVESIFEFVERTDYLFLYSIKECVEKSDCHEGVYLSEVAEYMKLLIPETSKMVKSLENKGYIIWKLDEKKERTYLVLTNKAIELSNCQKEKMIEAYEKIISNIQEDDLAVTRCTLRKIRQLMEEIK
;
A
#
# COMPACT_ATOMS: atom_id res chain seq x y z
N MET A 1 -16.24 -4.45 5.46
CA MET A 1 -15.01 -4.34 4.66
C MET A 1 -15.32 -4.93 3.29
N GLY A 2 -15.20 -4.13 2.22
CA GLY A 2 -15.54 -4.58 0.85
C GLY A 2 -14.52 -5.58 0.32
N ALA A 3 -14.94 -6.42 -0.65
CA ALA A 3 -14.09 -7.45 -1.28
C ALA A 3 -12.74 -6.90 -1.82
N GLY A 4 -12.71 -5.62 -2.20
CA GLY A 4 -11.50 -4.95 -2.66
C GLY A 4 -10.40 -4.80 -1.61
N THR A 5 -10.73 -4.57 -0.34
CA THR A 5 -9.73 -4.45 0.72
C THR A 5 -9.11 -5.81 1.04
N SER A 6 -9.90 -6.89 1.03
CA SER A 6 -9.39 -8.24 1.27
C SER A 6 -8.46 -8.76 0.16
N ALA A 7 -8.71 -8.38 -1.09
CA ALA A 7 -7.86 -8.78 -2.22
C ALA A 7 -6.49 -8.10 -2.18
N GLU A 8 -6.45 -6.77 -1.99
CA GLU A 8 -5.20 -6.03 -1.86
C GLU A 8 -4.36 -6.55 -0.69
N GLU A 9 -4.96 -6.71 0.49
CA GLU A 9 -4.24 -7.25 1.65
C GLU A 9 -3.67 -8.65 1.38
N PHE A 10 -4.38 -9.50 0.64
CA PHE A 10 -3.88 -10.83 0.30
C PHE A 10 -2.55 -10.77 -0.48
N PHE A 11 -2.47 -9.96 -1.54
CA PHE A 11 -1.25 -9.85 -2.38
C PHE A 11 -0.14 -8.95 -1.79
N LEU A 12 -0.50 -8.00 -0.93
CA LEU A 12 0.49 -7.14 -0.29
C LEU A 12 1.09 -7.80 0.95
N LYS A 13 0.27 -8.51 1.74
CA LYS A 13 0.61 -8.99 3.08
C LYS A 13 0.79 -10.51 3.20
N SER A 14 0.18 -11.30 2.32
CA SER A 14 0.14 -12.78 2.47
C SER A 14 0.93 -13.53 1.39
N ILE A 15 0.81 -13.14 0.12
CA ILE A 15 1.54 -13.78 -0.98
C ILE A 15 2.25 -12.73 -1.82
N ASN A 16 3.56 -12.87 -1.99
CA ASN A 16 4.34 -12.01 -2.86
C ASN A 16 4.37 -12.59 -4.29
N VAL A 17 3.54 -12.04 -5.18
CA VAL A 17 3.52 -12.38 -6.61
C VAL A 17 3.78 -11.12 -7.40
N GLU A 18 4.97 -10.97 -7.99
CA GLU A 18 5.31 -9.74 -8.75
C GLU A 18 4.44 -9.59 -10.00
N SER A 19 4.08 -10.71 -10.66
CA SER A 19 3.31 -10.70 -11.90
C SER A 19 1.87 -10.19 -11.78
N ILE A 20 1.39 -9.90 -10.56
CA ILE A 20 0.08 -9.25 -10.37
C ILE A 20 0.14 -7.74 -10.65
N PHE A 21 1.34 -7.15 -10.58
CA PHE A 21 1.56 -5.72 -10.81
C PHE A 21 1.74 -5.47 -12.31
N GLU A 22 0.76 -4.79 -12.91
CA GLU A 22 0.71 -4.53 -14.36
C GLU A 22 0.81 -3.03 -14.66
N PHE A 23 0.20 -2.18 -13.83
CA PHE A 23 0.05 -0.75 -14.09
C PHE A 23 1.04 0.13 -13.34
N VAL A 24 1.61 -0.39 -12.25
CA VAL A 24 2.47 0.35 -11.33
C VAL A 24 3.43 -0.61 -10.66
N GLU A 25 4.69 -0.19 -10.52
CA GLU A 25 5.72 -0.99 -9.84
C GLU A 25 5.27 -1.34 -8.43
N ARG A 26 5.54 -2.58 -7.97
CA ARG A 26 5.12 -3.04 -6.64
C ARG A 26 5.55 -2.10 -5.52
N THR A 27 6.79 -1.60 -5.59
CA THR A 27 7.35 -0.67 -4.59
C THR A 27 6.60 0.66 -4.57
N ASP A 28 6.26 1.19 -5.74
CA ASP A 28 5.47 2.42 -5.84
C ASP A 28 4.06 2.18 -5.29
N TYR A 29 3.41 1.08 -5.69
CA TYR A 29 2.06 0.74 -5.23
C TYR A 29 1.99 0.59 -3.71
N LEU A 30 2.96 -0.11 -3.10
CA LEU A 30 3.06 -0.25 -1.65
C LEU A 30 3.15 1.11 -0.95
N PHE A 31 3.89 2.06 -1.52
CA PHE A 31 4.03 3.39 -0.96
C PHE A 31 2.74 4.22 -1.15
N LEU A 32 2.11 4.17 -2.33
CA LEU A 32 0.83 4.83 -2.59
C LEU A 32 -0.30 4.28 -1.71
N TYR A 33 -0.32 2.96 -1.51
CA TYR A 33 -1.23 2.29 -0.58
C TYR A 33 -0.99 2.75 0.86
N SER A 34 0.27 2.87 1.28
CA SER A 34 0.63 3.36 2.63
C SER A 34 0.20 4.81 2.84
N ILE A 35 0.39 5.69 1.85
CA ILE A 35 -0.12 7.06 1.88
C ILE A 35 -1.64 7.05 2.08
N LYS A 36 -2.36 6.28 1.27
CA LYS A 36 -3.83 6.17 1.35
C LYS A 36 -4.32 5.73 2.72
N GLU A 37 -3.70 4.71 3.31
CA GLU A 37 -4.02 4.22 4.66
C GLU A 37 -3.73 5.26 5.76
N CYS A 38 -2.73 6.12 5.55
CA CYS A 38 -2.39 7.18 6.50
C CYS A 38 -3.29 8.40 6.36
N VAL A 39 -3.76 8.73 5.15
CA VAL A 39 -4.69 9.86 4.91
C VAL A 39 -5.96 9.72 5.76
N GLU A 40 -6.48 8.50 5.93
CA GLU A 40 -7.68 8.26 6.76
C GLU A 40 -7.49 8.59 8.25
N LYS A 41 -6.24 8.64 8.72
CA LYS A 41 -5.87 8.83 10.13
C LYS A 41 -5.15 10.15 10.40
N SER A 42 -4.71 10.82 9.34
CA SER A 42 -3.94 12.06 9.43
C SER A 42 -4.81 13.22 9.87
N ASP A 43 -4.23 14.17 10.60
CA ASP A 43 -4.84 15.46 10.89
C ASP A 43 -4.58 16.50 9.78
N CYS A 44 -3.96 16.10 8.66
CA CYS A 44 -3.78 16.92 7.47
C CYS A 44 -5.02 16.84 6.56
N HIS A 45 -5.75 17.94 6.40
CA HIS A 45 -6.98 17.95 5.59
C HIS A 45 -6.76 17.68 4.09
N GLU A 46 -5.59 18.02 3.55
CA GLU A 46 -5.31 17.89 2.11
C GLU A 46 -4.54 16.60 1.74
N GLY A 47 -4.04 15.84 2.72
CA GLY A 47 -3.14 14.74 2.46
C GLY A 47 -2.64 14.05 3.72
N VAL A 48 -1.35 13.74 3.77
CA VAL A 48 -0.71 13.08 4.93
C VAL A 48 0.68 13.65 5.17
N TYR A 49 1.10 13.83 6.42
CA TYR A 49 2.46 14.27 6.69
C TYR A 49 3.49 13.18 6.36
N LEU A 50 4.64 13.60 5.83
CA LEU A 50 5.75 12.70 5.50
C LEU A 50 6.16 11.82 6.70
N SER A 51 6.13 12.39 7.90
CA SER A 51 6.48 11.69 9.14
C SER A 51 5.52 10.55 9.48
N GLU A 52 4.22 10.72 9.19
CA GLU A 52 3.21 9.69 9.45
C GLU A 52 3.40 8.50 8.51
N VAL A 53 3.74 8.76 7.24
CA VAL A 53 4.07 7.70 6.27
C VAL A 53 5.34 6.97 6.66
N ALA A 54 6.39 7.70 7.08
CA ALA A 54 7.64 7.11 7.54
C ALA A 54 7.42 6.20 8.76
N GLU A 55 6.62 6.66 9.74
CA GLU A 55 6.26 5.88 10.92
C GLU A 55 5.45 4.63 10.54
N TYR A 56 4.43 4.78 9.70
CA TYR A 56 3.60 3.66 9.23
C TYR A 56 4.42 2.57 8.54
N MET A 57 5.34 2.98 7.66
CA MET A 57 6.20 2.05 6.92
C MET A 57 7.41 1.57 7.72
N LYS A 58 7.65 2.11 8.93
CA LYS A 58 8.84 1.87 9.75
C LYS A 58 10.14 2.18 9.00
N LEU A 59 10.15 3.29 8.27
CA LEU A 59 11.30 3.79 7.50
C LEU A 59 11.85 5.06 8.13
N LEU A 60 13.12 5.37 7.86
CA LEU A 60 13.69 6.64 8.27
C LEU A 60 13.16 7.77 7.37
N ILE A 61 13.07 8.99 7.92
CA ILE A 61 12.64 10.19 7.16
C ILE A 61 13.48 10.39 5.88
N PRO A 62 14.82 10.25 5.89
CA PRO A 62 15.61 10.39 4.66
C PRO A 62 15.31 9.34 3.60
N GLU A 63 15.01 8.10 3.99
CA GLU A 63 14.66 7.01 3.07
C GLU A 63 13.28 7.25 2.46
N THR A 64 12.32 7.61 3.32
CA THR A 64 10.96 7.98 2.93
C THR A 64 10.99 9.17 1.96
N SER A 65 11.82 10.18 2.24
CA SER A 65 12.01 11.35 1.38
C SER A 65 12.54 10.99 0.00
N LYS A 66 13.48 10.04 -0.11
CA LYS A 66 13.99 9.57 -1.41
C LYS A 66 12.90 8.91 -2.23
N MET A 67 12.07 8.07 -1.59
CA MET A 67 10.94 7.43 -2.25
C MET A 67 9.91 8.46 -2.73
N VAL A 68 9.58 9.43 -1.88
CA VAL A 68 8.69 10.55 -2.21
C VAL A 68 9.20 11.33 -3.42
N LYS A 69 10.49 11.69 -3.49
CA LYS A 69 11.05 12.36 -4.69
C LYS A 69 10.87 11.53 -5.95
N SER A 70 11.05 10.21 -5.87
CA SER A 70 10.84 9.31 -7.02
C SER A 70 9.39 9.34 -7.49
N LEU A 71 8.44 9.24 -6.56
CA LEU A 71 7.01 9.27 -6.87
C LEU A 71 6.55 10.64 -7.38
N GLU A 72 7.12 11.72 -6.86
CA GLU A 72 6.86 13.08 -7.34
C GLU A 72 7.35 13.26 -8.78
N ASN A 73 8.57 12.79 -9.09
CA ASN A 73 9.10 12.79 -10.46
C ASN A 73 8.24 11.97 -11.43
N LYS A 74 7.63 10.87 -10.96
CA LYS A 74 6.67 10.05 -11.74
C LYS A 74 5.30 10.73 -11.89
N GLY A 75 5.08 11.86 -11.21
CA GLY A 75 3.84 12.62 -11.20
C GLY A 75 2.74 11.95 -10.39
N TYR A 76 3.10 11.14 -9.39
CA TYR A 76 2.13 10.43 -8.56
C TYR A 76 1.71 11.22 -7.32
N ILE A 77 2.62 12.05 -6.79
CA ILE A 77 2.37 12.83 -5.58
C ILE A 77 2.78 14.28 -5.78
N ILE A 78 2.17 15.16 -5.00
CA ILE A 78 2.59 16.56 -4.83
C ILE A 78 3.14 16.70 -3.42
N TRP A 79 4.38 17.17 -3.29
CA TRP A 79 4.99 17.45 -2.00
C TRP A 79 4.79 18.93 -1.62
N LYS A 80 4.11 19.17 -0.49
CA LYS A 80 3.78 20.52 -0.02
C LYS A 80 4.34 20.80 1.38
N LEU A 81 4.46 22.08 1.71
CA LEU A 81 4.82 22.58 3.04
C LEU A 81 3.57 23.11 3.75
N ASP A 82 3.34 22.66 4.98
CA ASP A 82 2.43 23.28 5.93
C ASP A 82 3.22 24.31 6.74
N GLU A 83 3.10 25.58 6.36
CA GLU A 83 3.81 26.68 7.01
C GLU A 83 3.42 26.86 8.48
N LYS A 84 2.20 26.47 8.88
CA LYS A 84 1.73 26.65 10.26
C LYS A 84 2.34 25.64 11.21
N LYS A 85 2.47 24.38 10.76
CA LYS A 85 3.07 23.30 11.55
C LYS A 85 4.55 23.09 11.28
N GLU A 86 5.13 23.82 10.32
CA GLU A 86 6.51 23.65 9.85
C GLU A 86 6.83 22.20 9.45
N ARG A 87 5.86 21.54 8.79
CA ARG A 87 5.94 20.14 8.37
C ARG A 87 5.61 20.00 6.91
N THR A 88 6.10 18.94 6.28
CA THR A 88 5.75 18.65 4.88
C THR A 88 4.76 17.51 4.77
N TYR A 89 3.87 17.62 3.78
CA TYR A 89 2.80 16.67 3.55
C TYR A 89 2.69 16.30 2.07
N LEU A 90 2.08 15.15 1.82
CA LEU A 90 1.99 14.49 0.54
C LEU A 90 0.52 14.46 0.11
N VAL A 91 0.27 14.82 -1.14
CA VAL A 91 -1.06 14.74 -1.76
C VAL A 91 -0.99 13.78 -2.93
N LEU A 92 -1.87 12.79 -2.97
CA LEU A 92 -2.00 11.90 -4.13
C LEU A 92 -2.57 12.67 -5.32
N THR A 93 -1.96 12.53 -6.49
CA THR A 93 -2.50 13.07 -7.74
C THR A 93 -3.63 12.18 -8.27
N ASN A 94 -4.48 12.74 -9.15
CA ASN A 94 -5.48 11.95 -9.87
C ASN A 94 -4.85 10.79 -10.66
N LYS A 95 -3.68 11.02 -11.27
CA LYS A 95 -2.90 9.99 -11.98
C LYS A 95 -2.58 8.81 -11.07
N ALA A 96 -2.10 9.08 -9.85
CA ALA A 96 -1.80 8.01 -8.89
C ALA A 96 -3.05 7.28 -8.41
N ILE A 97 -4.15 8.01 -8.18
CA ILE A 97 -5.43 7.44 -7.74
C ILE A 97 -5.98 6.51 -8.82
N GLU A 98 -6.00 6.95 -10.08
CA GLU A 98 -6.45 6.15 -11.23
C GLU A 98 -5.59 4.89 -11.42
N LEU A 99 -4.26 5.02 -11.44
CA LEU A 99 -3.36 3.87 -11.56
C LEU A 99 -3.50 2.89 -10.40
N SER A 100 -3.65 3.40 -9.17
CA SER A 100 -3.86 2.56 -7.99
C SER A 100 -5.18 1.80 -8.07
N ASN A 101 -6.24 2.43 -8.60
CA ASN A 101 -7.52 1.77 -8.80
C ASN A 101 -7.45 0.69 -9.88
N CYS A 102 -6.81 0.94 -11.03
CA CYS A 102 -6.62 -0.08 -12.06
C CYS A 102 -5.79 -1.27 -11.54
N GLN A 103 -4.75 -1.00 -10.76
CA GLN A 103 -3.94 -2.05 -10.15
C GLN A 103 -4.72 -2.84 -9.09
N LYS A 104 -5.56 -2.17 -8.30
CA LYS A 104 -6.48 -2.81 -7.36
C LYS A 104 -7.47 -3.72 -8.06
N GLU A 105 -8.05 -3.29 -9.18
CA GLU A 105 -8.99 -4.10 -9.98
C GLU A 105 -8.33 -5.40 -10.45
N LYS A 106 -7.07 -5.35 -10.91
CA LYS A 106 -6.31 -6.58 -11.25
C LYS A 106 -6.14 -7.53 -10.08
N MET A 107 -5.86 -7.01 -8.88
CA MET A 107 -5.79 -7.82 -7.67
C MET A 107 -7.14 -8.44 -7.34
N ILE A 108 -8.25 -7.71 -7.50
CA ILE A 108 -9.59 -8.25 -7.29
C ILE A 108 -9.88 -9.38 -8.28
N GLU A 109 -9.67 -9.17 -9.58
CA GLU A 109 -9.86 -10.18 -10.63
C GLU A 109 -9.06 -11.46 -10.33
N ALA A 110 -7.79 -11.32 -9.94
CA ALA A 110 -6.96 -12.46 -9.60
C ALA A 110 -7.42 -13.16 -8.32
N TYR A 111 -7.83 -12.41 -7.30
CA TYR A 111 -8.34 -12.97 -6.04
C TYR A 111 -9.66 -13.73 -6.29
N GLU A 112 -10.55 -13.19 -7.11
CA GLU A 112 -11.81 -13.84 -7.52
C GLU A 112 -11.55 -15.17 -8.22
N LYS A 113 -10.55 -15.21 -9.12
CA LYS A 113 -10.12 -16.46 -9.75
C LYS A 113 -9.56 -17.48 -8.74
N ILE A 114 -8.88 -17.04 -7.68
CA ILE A 114 -8.39 -17.94 -6.63
C ILE A 114 -9.57 -18.55 -5.86
N ILE A 115 -10.48 -17.72 -5.35
CA ILE A 115 -11.62 -18.20 -4.55
C ILE A 115 -12.60 -19.04 -5.36
N SER A 116 -12.66 -18.88 -6.68
CA SER A 116 -13.50 -19.71 -7.55
C SER A 116 -12.89 -21.09 -7.86
N ASN A 117 -11.58 -21.28 -7.62
CA ASN A 117 -10.85 -22.49 -7.97
C ASN A 117 -10.29 -23.26 -6.75
N ILE A 118 -10.39 -22.70 -5.54
CA ILE A 118 -9.93 -23.32 -4.29
C ILE A 118 -11.11 -23.38 -3.32
N GLN A 119 -11.26 -24.51 -2.62
CA GLN A 119 -12.28 -24.64 -1.58
C GLN A 119 -12.00 -23.65 -0.44
N GLU A 120 -13.05 -23.02 0.11
CA GLU A 120 -12.88 -21.99 1.14
C GLU A 120 -12.18 -22.52 2.39
N ASP A 121 -12.38 -23.80 2.76
CA ASP A 121 -11.71 -24.43 3.91
C ASP A 121 -10.19 -24.53 3.69
N ASP A 122 -9.76 -25.00 2.51
CA ASP A 122 -8.35 -25.07 2.14
C ASP A 122 -7.71 -23.68 2.10
N LEU A 123 -8.43 -22.71 1.54
CA LEU A 123 -7.97 -21.32 1.48
C LEU A 123 -7.87 -20.70 2.87
N ALA A 124 -8.82 -20.97 3.77
CA ALA A 124 -8.80 -20.51 5.15
C ALA A 124 -7.62 -21.09 5.94
N VAL A 125 -7.35 -22.40 5.81
CA VAL A 125 -6.18 -23.06 6.40
C VAL A 125 -4.88 -22.47 5.87
N THR A 126 -4.81 -22.22 4.56
CA THR A 126 -3.64 -21.61 3.90
C THR A 126 -3.39 -20.20 4.44
N ARG A 127 -4.41 -19.34 4.49
CA ARG A 127 -4.32 -17.98 5.05
C ARG A 127 -3.87 -18.00 6.51
N CYS A 128 -4.39 -18.93 7.32
CA CYS A 128 -4.01 -19.07 8.73
C CYS A 128 -2.54 -19.46 8.88
N THR A 129 -2.08 -20.42 8.07
CA THR A 129 -0.70 -20.91 8.08
C THR A 129 0.28 -19.83 7.64
N LEU A 130 0.00 -19.13 6.53
CA LEU A 130 0.83 -18.02 6.05
C LEU A 130 0.94 -16.91 7.10
N ARG A 131 -0.14 -16.58 7.79
CA ARG A 131 -0.13 -15.58 8.88
C ARG A 131 0.82 -15.99 10.01
N LYS A 132 0.78 -17.25 10.45
CA LYS A 132 1.67 -17.78 11.49
C LYS A 132 3.13 -17.73 11.07
N ILE A 133 3.45 -18.17 9.84
CA ILE A 133 4.81 -18.10 9.29
C ILE A 133 5.31 -16.67 9.29
N ARG A 134 4.48 -15.71 8.87
CA ARG A 134 4.84 -14.29 8.89
C ARG A 134 5.16 -13.77 10.29
N GLN A 135 4.34 -14.09 11.29
CA GLN A 135 4.59 -13.69 12.68
C GLN A 135 5.94 -14.21 13.17
N LEU A 136 6.25 -15.48 12.90
CA LEU A 136 7.55 -16.06 13.26
C LEU A 136 8.72 -15.37 12.55
N MET A 137 8.57 -15.00 11.27
CA MET A 137 9.61 -14.24 10.55
C MET A 137 9.82 -12.83 11.12
N GLU A 138 8.78 -12.20 11.66
CA GLU A 138 8.87 -10.89 12.31
C GLU A 138 9.59 -10.98 13.67
N GLU A 139 9.56 -12.13 14.36
CA GLU A 139 10.28 -12.38 15.62
C GLU A 139 11.78 -12.68 15.44
N ILE A 140 12.21 -13.09 14.24
CA ILE A 140 13.63 -13.41 13.95
C ILE A 140 14.47 -12.14 13.71
N LYS A 141 13.83 -10.98 13.55
CA LYS A 141 14.49 -9.67 13.38
C LYS A 141 14.83 -9.00 14.70
#